data_AF-A0A9D4WQD4-F1
#
_entry.id   AF-A0A9D4WQD4-F1
#
_cell.length_a   1.000
_cell.length_b   1.000
_cell.length_c   1.000
_cell.angle_alpha   90.00
_cell.angle_beta   90.00
_cell.angle_gamma   90.00
#
_symmetry.space_group_name_H-M   'P 1'
#
loop_
_entity.id
_entity.type
_entity.pdbx_description
1 polymer ?
#
loop_
_entity_poly.entity_id
_entity_poly.type
_entity_poly.pdbx_seq_one_letter_code
_entity_poly.pdbx_strand_id
1 'polypeptide(L)'
;MEGPPEANSLEAFLLLDFGVENPSSFQRIKEAWKNINRKGKAELGRANGITKEPYFQWVKEKVQIIKMPFVIRTPIPLPEPKLTHVPIEEMEELKITMAKLEKENEDLQTKLQQTINEKNNMKWEIERKEAQLQAHVGKFNKEEHKRKKIKVVLEQDDHCLDTLKGQLRQAQKECQDNERWWHLATKENKTIRDTLGAQIKELTNSVRRAKAEVDQERRLKKIATEASGVSPMVWEEKCREVRDARESTKDFLQGDRDKFRAKLDGLVGFCNWAAKELPWRLRDAVEELKEDITPLAIINFVLLCKGLLKRFNEEL
;
A
#
# COMPACT_ATOMS: atom_id res chain seq x y z
N MET A 1 38.37 -20.51 18.05
CA MET A 1 37.44 -21.58 18.45
C MET A 1 38.27 -22.81 18.72
N GLU A 2 38.48 -23.15 19.99
CA GLU A 2 39.09 -24.42 20.39
C GLU A 2 37.96 -25.44 20.51
N GLY A 3 38.03 -26.52 19.71
CA GLY A 3 37.08 -27.63 19.77
C GLY A 3 37.29 -28.50 21.02
N PRO A 4 36.33 -29.38 21.35
CA PRO A 4 36.48 -30.32 22.46
C PRO A 4 37.71 -31.22 22.23
N PRO A 5 38.48 -31.54 23.28
CA PRO A 5 39.71 -32.32 23.15
C PRO A 5 39.43 -33.73 22.61
N GLU A 6 40.35 -34.23 21.78
CA GLU A 6 40.27 -35.53 21.12
C GLU A 6 40.18 -36.68 22.13
N ALA A 7 39.35 -37.69 21.82
CA ALA A 7 39.05 -38.82 22.70
C ALA A 7 40.31 -39.57 23.20
N ASN A 8 41.38 -39.55 22.40
CA ASN A 8 42.66 -40.20 22.69
C ASN A 8 43.41 -39.53 23.86
N SER A 9 43.07 -38.28 24.19
CA SER A 9 43.65 -37.55 25.34
C SER A 9 43.04 -37.98 26.67
N LEU A 10 41.94 -38.73 26.66
CA LEU A 10 41.25 -39.22 27.87
C LEU A 10 41.64 -40.65 28.23
N GLU A 11 42.43 -41.32 27.39
CA GLU A 11 42.83 -42.72 27.57
C GLU A 11 43.75 -42.91 28.78
N ALA A 12 44.57 -41.89 29.11
CA ALA A 12 45.43 -41.89 30.29
C ALA A 12 44.69 -41.73 31.64
N PHE A 13 43.37 -41.47 31.62
CA PHE A 13 42.54 -41.35 32.82
C PHE A 13 41.66 -42.58 33.10
N LEU A 14 41.81 -43.66 32.32
CA LEU A 14 41.18 -44.94 32.65
C LEU A 14 41.90 -45.55 33.86
N LEU A 15 41.36 -45.22 35.03
CA LEU A 15 41.60 -45.89 36.30
C LEU A 15 41.66 -47.41 36.09
N LEU A 16 42.77 -47.98 36.60
CA LEU A 16 42.97 -49.40 36.86
C LEU A 16 41.66 -50.16 37.12
N ASP A 17 41.52 -51.31 36.48
CA ASP A 17 40.50 -52.33 36.74
C ASP A 17 40.38 -52.59 38.25
N PHE A 18 39.48 -51.86 38.90
CA PHE A 18 38.89 -52.34 40.13
C PHE A 18 37.95 -53.46 39.70
N GLY A 19 38.22 -54.69 40.13
CA GLY A 19 37.29 -55.80 39.96
C GLY A 19 35.90 -55.40 40.46
N VAL A 20 34.98 -55.13 39.52
CA VAL A 20 33.62 -54.70 39.83
C VAL A 20 32.68 -55.87 39.55
N GLU A 21 32.37 -56.64 40.60
CA GLU A 21 31.28 -57.64 40.58
C GLU A 21 29.87 -57.02 40.58
N ASN A 22 29.72 -55.69 40.45
CA ASN A 22 28.39 -55.07 40.42
C ASN A 22 28.31 -53.78 39.59
N PRO A 23 27.72 -53.82 38.38
CA PRO A 23 27.48 -52.65 37.52
C PRO A 23 26.66 -51.52 38.18
N SER A 24 25.86 -51.87 39.18
CA SER A 24 25.01 -50.93 39.93
C SER A 24 25.82 -49.90 40.74
N SER A 25 27.00 -50.28 41.24
CA SER A 25 27.90 -49.41 41.99
C SER A 25 28.48 -48.31 41.11
N PHE A 26 28.81 -48.65 39.86
CA PHE A 26 29.36 -47.70 38.89
C PHE A 26 28.32 -46.67 38.45
N GLN A 27 27.06 -47.10 38.29
CA GLN A 27 25.94 -46.21 37.97
C GLN A 27 25.72 -45.20 39.10
N ARG A 28 25.76 -45.64 40.37
CA ARG A 28 25.65 -44.77 41.56
C ARG A 28 26.80 -43.77 41.67
N ILE A 29 28.03 -44.18 41.37
CA ILE A 29 29.19 -43.28 41.35
C ILE A 29 29.03 -42.24 40.24
N LYS A 30 28.56 -42.64 39.06
CA LYS A 30 28.32 -41.74 37.92
C LYS A 30 27.21 -40.73 38.20
N GLU A 31 26.14 -41.14 38.88
CA GLU A 31 25.08 -40.24 39.34
C GLU A 31 25.55 -39.31 40.47
N ALA A 32 26.33 -39.82 41.43
CA ALA A 32 26.92 -39.00 42.48
C ALA A 32 27.82 -37.91 41.89
N TRP A 33 28.64 -38.24 40.89
CA TRP A 33 29.50 -37.29 40.19
C TRP A 33 28.74 -36.24 39.39
N LYS A 34 27.57 -36.58 38.82
CA LYS A 34 26.69 -35.61 38.16
C LYS A 34 26.06 -34.62 39.13
N ASN A 35 25.84 -35.02 40.38
CA ASN A 35 25.22 -34.19 41.41
C ASN A 35 26.22 -33.33 42.21
N ILE A 36 27.51 -33.39 41.87
CA ILE A 36 28.52 -32.48 42.44
C ILE A 36 28.38 -31.12 41.76
N ASN A 37 27.74 -30.16 42.45
CA ASN A 37 27.76 -28.75 42.06
C ASN A 37 29.21 -28.24 42.13
N ARG A 38 29.86 -28.12 40.98
CA ARG A 38 31.20 -27.56 40.84
C ARG A 38 31.14 -26.05 41.09
N LYS A 39 31.35 -25.65 42.34
CA LYS A 39 31.54 -24.25 42.71
C LYS A 39 32.74 -23.68 41.95
N GLY A 40 32.50 -22.60 41.20
CA GLY A 40 33.50 -22.01 40.32
C GLY A 40 34.62 -21.29 41.08
N LYS A 41 35.64 -20.83 40.33
CA LYS A 41 36.81 -20.09 40.84
C LYS A 41 36.45 -18.84 41.67
N ALA A 42 35.27 -18.27 41.41
CA ALA A 42 34.72 -17.14 42.18
C ALA A 42 34.29 -17.53 43.61
N GLU A 43 33.88 -18.79 43.84
CA GLU A 43 33.44 -19.27 45.15
C GLU A 43 34.56 -19.94 45.96
N LEU A 44 35.56 -20.53 45.31
CA LEU A 44 36.65 -21.28 45.98
C LEU A 44 37.98 -20.53 46.09
N GLY A 45 38.09 -19.35 45.47
CA GLY A 45 39.33 -18.55 45.45
C GLY A 45 40.44 -19.17 44.57
N ARG A 46 41.59 -18.49 44.47
CA ARG A 46 42.76 -19.03 43.74
C ARG A 46 43.24 -20.32 44.42
N ALA A 47 43.45 -21.36 43.61
CA ALA A 47 44.03 -22.62 44.04
C ALA A 47 45.48 -22.39 44.47
N ASN A 48 45.69 -22.09 45.75
CA ASN A 48 47.00 -22.11 46.35
C ASN A 48 47.26 -23.55 46.80
N GLY A 49 48.24 -24.22 46.19
CA GLY A 49 48.68 -25.59 46.46
C GLY A 49 49.35 -25.78 47.83
N ILE A 50 48.92 -25.02 48.83
CA ILE A 50 49.29 -25.20 50.23
C ILE A 50 48.03 -25.75 50.87
N THR A 51 48.06 -27.04 51.22
CA THR A 51 46.99 -27.69 52.00
C THR A 51 46.64 -26.78 53.17
N LYS A 52 45.43 -26.18 53.12
CA LYS A 52 44.93 -25.32 54.20
C LYS A 52 45.02 -26.13 55.50
N GLU A 53 45.64 -25.56 56.54
CA GLU A 53 45.64 -26.05 57.95
C GLU A 53 44.43 -26.95 58.32
N PRO A 54 43.17 -26.64 57.97
CA PRO A 54 42.01 -27.49 58.24
C PRO A 54 42.07 -28.94 57.75
N TYR A 55 42.71 -29.25 56.61
CA TYR A 55 42.81 -30.66 56.17
C TYR A 55 43.77 -31.45 57.06
N PHE A 56 44.88 -30.84 57.45
CA PHE A 56 45.85 -31.47 58.35
C PHE A 56 45.24 -31.68 59.74
N GLN A 57 44.46 -30.70 60.22
CA GLN A 57 43.70 -30.82 61.47
C GLN A 57 42.67 -31.95 61.41
N TRP A 58 41.89 -32.03 60.31
CA TRP A 58 40.88 -33.07 60.09
C TRP A 58 41.49 -34.49 60.04
N VAL A 59 42.65 -34.64 59.38
CA VAL A 59 43.39 -35.91 59.38
C VAL A 59 43.89 -36.25 60.79
N LYS A 60 44.41 -35.28 61.54
CA LYS A 60 44.90 -35.50 62.91
C LYS A 60 43.78 -35.96 63.86
N GLU A 61 42.62 -35.32 63.79
CA GLU A 61 41.44 -35.71 64.58
C GLU A 61 40.93 -37.10 64.18
N LYS A 62 40.89 -37.43 62.88
CA LYS A 62 40.49 -38.76 62.42
C LYS A 62 41.50 -39.84 62.81
N VAL A 63 42.79 -39.55 62.78
CA VAL A 63 43.84 -40.49 63.26
C VAL A 63 43.70 -40.76 64.75
N GLN A 64 43.36 -39.74 65.57
CA GLN A 64 43.07 -39.93 66.99
C GLN A 64 41.79 -40.75 67.25
N ILE A 65 40.72 -40.49 66.49
CA ILE A 65 39.44 -41.19 66.63
C ILE A 65 39.55 -42.65 66.17
N ILE A 66 40.29 -42.92 65.08
CA ILE A 66 40.36 -44.24 64.45
C ILE A 66 41.39 -45.15 65.13
N LYS A 67 42.21 -44.65 66.09
CA LYS A 67 43.29 -45.41 66.75
C LYS A 67 44.04 -46.33 65.77
N MET A 68 44.44 -45.77 64.63
CA MET A 68 45.19 -46.52 63.64
C MET A 68 46.52 -46.99 64.26
N PRO A 69 46.88 -48.29 64.16
CA PRO A 69 48.10 -48.83 64.74
C PRO A 69 49.30 -48.56 63.82
N PHE A 70 49.51 -47.30 63.43
CA PHE A 70 50.76 -46.93 62.78
C PHE A 70 51.79 -46.69 63.87
N VAL A 71 52.53 -47.75 64.21
CA VAL A 71 53.77 -47.64 64.95
C VAL A 71 54.69 -46.76 64.11
N ILE A 72 54.89 -45.52 64.53
CA ILE A 72 55.98 -44.68 64.03
C ILE A 72 57.26 -45.40 64.46
N ARG A 73 57.80 -46.24 63.59
CA ARG A 73 59.14 -46.76 63.76
C ARG A 73 60.06 -45.55 63.66
N THR A 74 60.87 -45.36 64.69
CA THR A 74 62.00 -44.43 64.68
C THR A 74 62.76 -44.56 63.36
N PRO A 75 63.23 -43.45 62.76
CA PRO A 75 63.99 -43.51 61.50
C PRO A 75 65.14 -44.50 61.68
N ILE A 76 65.17 -45.53 60.84
CA ILE A 76 66.36 -46.38 60.71
C ILE A 76 67.48 -45.42 60.29
N PRO A 77 68.61 -45.36 61.01
CA PRO A 77 69.76 -44.59 60.55
C PRO A 77 70.12 -45.10 59.16
N LEU A 78 70.03 -44.24 58.14
CA LEU A 78 70.65 -44.58 56.86
C LEU A 78 72.14 -44.83 57.14
N PRO A 79 72.72 -45.93 56.66
CA PRO A 79 74.17 -46.08 56.67
C PRO A 79 74.77 -44.88 55.94
N GLU A 80 75.78 -44.24 56.54
CA GLU A 80 76.60 -43.27 55.81
C GLU A 80 77.06 -43.93 54.50
N PRO A 81 76.95 -43.24 53.35
CA PRO A 81 77.34 -43.82 52.08
C PRO A 81 78.83 -44.17 52.17
N LYS A 82 79.14 -45.46 52.11
CA LYS A 82 80.52 -45.92 51.94
C LYS A 82 81.01 -45.29 50.65
N LEU A 83 82.07 -44.48 50.74
CA LEU A 83 82.84 -44.00 49.61
C LEU A 83 83.43 -45.22 48.90
N THR A 84 82.67 -45.83 48.00
CA THR A 84 83.21 -46.69 46.96
C THR A 84 84.10 -45.82 46.10
N HIS A 85 85.40 -46.13 46.15
CA HIS A 85 86.42 -45.48 45.34
C HIS A 85 86.07 -45.75 43.87
N VAL A 86 85.45 -44.79 43.20
CA VAL A 86 85.16 -44.86 41.77
C VAL A 86 86.52 -44.92 41.04
N PRO A 87 86.74 -45.87 40.12
CA PRO A 87 87.95 -45.91 39.30
C PRO A 87 88.12 -44.57 38.58
N ILE A 88 89.34 -44.05 38.55
CA ILE A 88 89.66 -42.74 37.96
C ILE A 88 89.22 -42.67 36.47
N GLU A 89 89.25 -43.80 35.76
CA GLU A 89 88.79 -43.92 34.37
C GLU A 89 87.27 -43.69 34.21
N GLU A 90 86.44 -44.29 35.06
CA GLU A 90 84.97 -44.07 35.04
C GLU A 90 84.63 -42.62 35.39
N MET A 91 85.41 -41.98 36.27
CA MET A 91 85.23 -40.57 36.62
C MET A 91 85.57 -39.63 35.46
N GLU A 92 86.58 -39.97 34.65
CA GLU A 92 86.99 -39.16 33.50
C GLU A 92 86.01 -39.34 32.33
N GLU A 93 85.50 -40.55 32.09
CA GLU A 93 84.41 -40.80 31.13
C GLU A 93 83.14 -40.02 31.53
N LEU A 94 82.79 -40.03 32.81
CA LEU A 94 81.64 -39.28 33.31
C LEU A 94 81.80 -37.77 33.07
N LYS A 95 82.99 -37.20 33.31
CA LYS A 95 83.26 -35.77 32.99
C LYS A 95 83.12 -35.47 31.50
N ILE A 96 83.60 -36.35 30.62
CA ILE A 96 83.44 -36.17 29.16
C ILE A 96 81.96 -36.18 28.78
N THR A 97 81.18 -37.11 29.34
CA THR A 97 79.72 -37.14 29.08
C THR A 97 79.01 -35.90 29.62
N MET A 98 79.42 -35.40 30.80
CA MET A 98 78.85 -34.22 31.42
C MET A 98 79.13 -32.96 30.58
N ALA A 99 80.37 -32.77 30.12
CA ALA A 99 80.74 -31.68 29.22
C ALA A 99 79.98 -31.74 27.87
N LYS A 100 79.74 -32.95 27.35
CA LYS A 100 78.93 -33.14 26.14
C LYS A 100 77.47 -32.74 26.36
N LEU A 101 76.87 -33.19 27.47
CA LEU A 101 75.49 -32.85 27.82
C LEU A 101 75.31 -31.36 28.10
N GLU A 102 76.28 -30.71 28.74
CA GLU A 102 76.28 -29.27 28.96
C GLU A 102 76.25 -28.51 27.64
N LYS A 103 77.11 -28.89 26.69
CA LYS A 103 77.10 -28.29 25.34
C LYS A 103 75.80 -28.52 24.59
N GLU A 104 75.24 -29.74 24.64
CA GLU A 104 73.94 -30.03 24.03
C GLU A 104 72.81 -29.20 24.66
N ASN A 105 72.86 -28.98 25.98
CA ASN A 105 71.88 -28.16 26.68
C ASN A 105 71.99 -26.68 26.28
N GLU A 106 73.20 -26.13 26.15
CA GLU A 106 73.43 -24.77 25.64
C GLU A 106 72.93 -24.59 24.21
N ASP A 107 73.21 -25.56 23.32
CA ASP A 107 72.73 -25.57 21.94
C ASP A 107 71.19 -25.63 21.88
N LEU A 108 70.56 -26.48 22.70
CA LEU A 108 69.11 -26.59 22.80
C LEU A 108 68.48 -25.31 23.36
N GLN A 109 69.09 -24.69 24.36
CA GLN A 109 68.62 -23.43 24.93
C GLN A 109 68.70 -22.29 23.90
N THR A 110 69.76 -22.25 23.09
CA THR A 110 69.91 -21.30 21.98
C THR A 110 68.84 -21.51 20.91
N LYS A 111 68.61 -22.77 20.49
CA LYS A 111 67.54 -23.13 19.54
C LYS A 111 66.16 -22.75 20.07
N LEU A 112 65.86 -23.04 21.33
CA LEU A 112 64.61 -22.68 21.97
C LEU A 112 64.39 -21.17 21.94
N GLN A 113 65.42 -20.39 22.28
CA GLN A 113 65.34 -18.92 22.24
C GLN A 113 65.12 -18.40 20.81
N GLN A 114 65.79 -18.99 19.82
CA GLN A 114 65.58 -18.66 18.41
C GLN A 114 64.14 -18.95 17.97
N THR A 115 63.61 -20.14 18.26
CA THR A 115 62.23 -20.51 17.93
C THR A 115 61.20 -19.62 18.62
N ILE A 116 61.44 -19.20 19.88
CA ILE A 116 60.59 -18.23 20.59
C ILE A 116 60.57 -16.89 19.86
N ASN A 117 61.74 -16.39 19.44
CA ASN A 117 61.85 -15.13 18.71
C ASN A 117 61.13 -15.20 17.35
N GLU A 118 61.31 -16.29 16.60
CA GLU A 118 60.62 -16.54 15.32
C GLU A 118 59.11 -16.60 15.50
N LYS A 119 58.62 -17.34 16.52
CA LYS A 119 57.20 -17.41 16.87
C LYS A 119 56.64 -16.02 17.18
N ASN A 120 57.35 -15.22 17.97
CA ASN A 120 56.92 -13.87 18.31
C ASN A 120 56.87 -12.98 17.06
N ASN A 121 57.86 -13.08 16.17
CA ASN A 121 57.87 -12.34 14.91
C ASN A 121 56.69 -12.72 14.01
N MET A 122 56.40 -14.01 13.85
CA MET A 122 55.22 -14.48 13.10
C MET A 122 53.92 -13.96 13.71
N LYS A 123 53.81 -13.95 15.05
CA LYS A 123 52.64 -13.41 15.74
C LYS A 123 52.41 -11.93 15.42
N TRP A 124 53.45 -11.11 15.49
CA TRP A 124 53.38 -9.68 15.12
C TRP A 124 52.98 -9.48 13.66
N GLU A 125 53.50 -10.32 12.76
CA GLU A 125 53.15 -10.27 11.34
C GLU A 125 51.68 -10.64 11.09
N ILE A 126 51.15 -11.64 11.79
CA ILE A 126 49.73 -12.02 11.73
C ILE A 126 48.87 -10.85 12.21
N GLU A 127 49.17 -10.28 13.38
CA GLU A 127 48.41 -9.15 13.94
C GLU A 127 48.43 -7.93 12.99
N ARG A 128 49.58 -7.65 12.38
CA ARG A 128 49.74 -6.59 11.38
C ARG A 128 48.87 -6.85 10.13
N LYS A 129 48.88 -8.08 9.61
CA LYS A 129 48.07 -8.46 8.44
C LYS A 129 46.58 -8.46 8.74
N GLU A 130 46.19 -8.87 9.94
CA GLU A 130 44.80 -8.84 10.39
C GLU A 130 44.28 -7.41 10.50
N ALA A 131 45.06 -6.50 11.07
CA ALA A 131 44.73 -5.07 11.11
C ALA A 131 44.59 -4.47 9.69
N GLN A 132 45.47 -4.84 8.76
CA GLN A 132 45.36 -4.43 7.35
C GLN A 132 44.08 -4.96 6.71
N LEU A 133 43.75 -6.25 6.92
CA LEU A 133 42.54 -6.86 6.39
C LEU A 133 41.28 -6.18 6.94
N GLN A 134 41.23 -5.92 8.25
CA GLN A 134 40.11 -5.23 8.89
C GLN A 134 39.91 -3.82 8.33
N ALA A 135 41.00 -3.08 8.08
CA ALA A 135 40.93 -1.77 7.43
C ALA A 135 40.40 -1.86 5.99
N HIS A 136 40.81 -2.88 5.22
CA HIS A 136 40.30 -3.12 3.87
C HIS A 136 38.81 -3.50 3.86
N VAL A 137 38.37 -4.38 4.76
CA VAL A 137 36.95 -4.73 4.93
C VAL A 137 36.12 -3.49 5.28
N GLY A 138 36.61 -2.64 6.19
CA GLY A 138 35.96 -1.38 6.53
C GLY A 138 35.81 -0.44 5.33
N LYS A 139 36.84 -0.32 4.47
CA LYS A 139 36.77 0.46 3.22
C LYS A 139 35.80 -0.15 2.21
N PHE A 140 35.84 -1.47 2.03
CA PHE A 140 34.95 -2.20 1.13
C PHE A 140 33.48 -2.00 1.52
N ASN A 141 33.13 -2.17 2.79
CA ASN A 141 31.76 -1.99 3.27
C ASN A 141 31.26 -0.55 3.08
N LYS A 142 32.12 0.45 3.30
CA LYS A 142 31.78 1.86 3.02
C LYS A 142 31.49 2.09 1.54
N GLU A 143 32.27 1.48 0.66
CA GLU A 143 32.08 1.61 -0.79
C GLU A 143 30.84 0.85 -1.27
N GLU A 144 30.58 -0.35 -0.73
CA GLU A 144 29.37 -1.11 -0.99
C GLU A 144 28.11 -0.33 -0.56
N HIS A 145 28.17 0.36 0.60
CA HIS A 145 27.07 1.23 1.04
C HIS A 145 26.80 2.39 0.08
N LYS A 146 27.85 3.04 -0.43
CA LYS A 146 27.68 4.08 -1.46
C LYS A 146 27.07 3.51 -2.74
N ARG A 147 27.53 2.34 -3.20
CA ARG A 147 26.96 1.67 -4.38
C ARG A 147 25.48 1.36 -4.20
N LYS A 148 25.06 0.87 -3.03
CA LYS A 148 23.65 0.63 -2.70
C LYS A 148 22.83 1.92 -2.76
N LYS A 149 23.34 3.02 -2.20
CA LYS A 149 22.68 4.34 -2.29
C LYS A 149 22.51 4.81 -3.73
N ILE A 150 23.56 4.72 -4.54
CA ILE A 150 23.52 5.10 -5.96
C ILE A 150 22.49 4.26 -6.70
N LYS A 151 22.46 2.93 -6.45
CA LYS A 151 21.49 2.03 -7.08
C LYS A 151 20.05 2.45 -6.79
N VAL A 152 19.72 2.77 -5.53
CA VAL A 152 18.37 3.22 -5.16
C VAL A 152 18.00 4.53 -5.87
N VAL A 153 18.93 5.48 -5.97
CA VAL A 153 18.69 6.75 -6.69
C VAL A 153 18.45 6.49 -8.18
N LEU A 154 19.24 5.62 -8.81
CA LEU A 154 19.03 5.26 -10.21
C LEU A 154 17.68 4.58 -10.45
N GLU A 155 17.26 3.68 -9.56
CA GLU A 155 15.92 3.05 -9.65
C GLU A 155 14.79 4.08 -9.51
N GLN A 156 14.97 5.10 -8.68
CA GLN A 156 14.02 6.21 -8.55
C GLN A 156 13.97 7.08 -9.81
N ASP A 157 15.14 7.39 -10.38
CA ASP A 157 15.24 8.16 -11.62
C ASP A 157 14.62 7.42 -12.81
N ASP A 158 14.84 6.10 -12.92
CA ASP A 158 14.20 5.25 -13.92
C ASP A 158 12.67 5.26 -13.79
N HIS A 159 12.15 5.16 -12.58
CA HIS A 159 10.70 5.23 -12.33
C HIS A 159 10.10 6.61 -12.72
N CYS A 160 10.80 7.70 -12.37
CA CYS A 160 10.41 9.05 -12.77
C CYS A 160 10.42 9.20 -14.30
N LEU A 161 11.44 8.67 -14.96
CA LEU A 161 11.59 8.72 -16.40
C LEU A 161 10.50 7.93 -17.13
N ASP A 162 10.11 6.76 -16.62
CA ASP A 162 9.00 5.98 -17.16
C ASP A 162 7.65 6.68 -16.96
N THR A 163 7.45 7.35 -15.82
CA THR A 163 6.27 8.19 -15.57
C THR A 163 6.18 9.33 -16.57
N LEU A 164 7.28 10.06 -16.79
CA LEU A 164 7.35 11.14 -17.78
C LEU A 164 7.11 10.64 -19.21
N LYS A 165 7.66 9.48 -19.59
CA LYS A 165 7.36 8.83 -20.87
C LYS A 165 5.88 8.46 -21.01
N GLY A 166 5.23 8.04 -19.92
CA GLY A 166 3.79 7.79 -19.88
C GLY A 166 2.99 9.07 -20.16
N GLN A 167 3.31 10.15 -19.45
CA GLN A 167 2.67 11.46 -19.63
C GLN A 167 2.86 12.01 -21.03
N LEU A 168 4.08 11.89 -21.61
CA LEU A 168 4.37 12.35 -22.96
C LEU A 168 3.52 11.61 -24.00
N ARG A 169 3.40 10.28 -23.89
CA ARG A 169 2.55 9.48 -24.78
C ARG A 169 1.08 9.87 -24.68
N GLN A 170 0.60 10.15 -23.47
CA GLN A 170 -0.77 10.60 -23.26
C GLN A 170 -1.02 11.97 -23.89
N ALA A 171 -0.15 12.95 -23.63
CA ALA A 171 -0.24 14.28 -24.22
C ALA A 171 -0.16 14.24 -25.75
N GLN A 172 0.71 13.41 -26.31
CA GLN A 172 0.81 13.22 -27.76
C GLN A 172 -0.50 12.68 -28.36
N LYS A 173 -1.15 11.73 -27.68
CA LYS A 173 -2.45 11.21 -28.11
C LYS A 173 -3.53 12.28 -28.06
N GLU A 174 -3.58 13.06 -26.97
CA GLU A 174 -4.54 14.17 -26.83
C GLU A 174 -4.34 15.24 -27.90
N CYS A 175 -3.09 15.57 -28.25
CA CYS A 175 -2.81 16.48 -29.37
C CYS A 175 -3.34 15.95 -30.70
N GLN A 176 -3.14 14.65 -30.99
CA GLN A 176 -3.65 14.02 -32.22
C GLN A 176 -5.18 14.01 -32.26
N ASP A 177 -5.83 13.70 -31.14
CA ASP A 177 -7.30 13.71 -31.06
C ASP A 177 -7.84 15.13 -31.21
N ASN A 178 -7.23 16.13 -30.57
CA ASN A 178 -7.60 17.54 -30.73
C ASN A 178 -7.44 18.03 -32.17
N GLU A 179 -6.37 17.63 -32.86
CA GLU A 179 -6.15 17.96 -34.28
C GLU A 179 -7.28 17.39 -35.16
N ARG A 180 -7.68 16.13 -34.92
CA ARG A 180 -8.83 15.51 -35.61
C ARG A 180 -10.12 16.27 -35.35
N TRP A 181 -10.41 16.61 -34.11
CA TRP A 181 -11.60 17.39 -33.74
C TRP A 181 -11.60 18.76 -34.39
N TRP A 182 -10.46 19.43 -34.44
CA TRP A 182 -10.32 20.72 -35.10
C TRP A 182 -10.60 20.62 -36.60
N HIS A 183 -10.09 19.60 -37.28
CA HIS A 183 -10.39 19.36 -38.70
C HIS A 183 -11.88 19.05 -38.96
N LEU A 184 -12.53 18.28 -38.09
CA LEU A 184 -13.97 18.02 -38.19
C LEU A 184 -14.78 19.30 -38.00
N ALA A 185 -14.49 20.07 -36.95
CA ALA A 185 -15.19 21.31 -36.64
C ALA A 185 -15.00 22.37 -37.74
N THR A 186 -13.81 22.48 -38.32
CA THR A 186 -13.55 23.40 -39.43
C THR A 186 -14.30 22.99 -40.71
N LYS A 187 -14.38 21.69 -41.00
CA LYS A 187 -15.18 21.16 -42.11
C LYS A 187 -16.66 21.43 -41.92
N GLU A 188 -17.21 21.16 -40.74
CA GLU A 188 -18.61 21.41 -40.41
C GLU A 188 -18.94 22.90 -40.49
N ASN A 189 -18.12 23.77 -39.88
CA ASN A 189 -18.27 25.22 -39.97
C ASN A 189 -18.26 25.73 -41.42
N LYS A 190 -17.43 25.14 -42.29
CA LYS A 190 -17.43 25.46 -43.72
C LYS A 190 -18.77 25.10 -44.36
N THR A 191 -19.28 23.89 -44.11
CA THR A 191 -20.57 23.46 -44.66
C THR A 191 -21.74 24.32 -44.19
N ILE A 192 -21.75 24.72 -42.90
CA ILE A 192 -22.75 25.63 -42.34
C ILE A 192 -22.66 27.00 -43.03
N ARG A 193 -21.45 27.55 -43.17
CA ARG A 193 -21.22 28.83 -43.85
C ARG A 193 -21.70 28.80 -45.29
N ASP A 194 -21.39 27.75 -46.02
CA ASP A 194 -21.80 27.59 -47.43
C ASP A 194 -23.33 27.50 -47.54
N THR A 195 -23.98 26.75 -46.63
CA THR A 195 -25.45 26.60 -46.56
C THR A 195 -26.13 27.94 -46.24
N LEU A 196 -25.67 28.64 -45.19
CA LEU A 196 -26.20 29.95 -44.84
C LEU A 196 -25.96 30.97 -45.96
N GLY A 197 -24.79 30.92 -46.61
CA GLY A 197 -24.48 31.75 -47.77
C GLY A 197 -25.44 31.52 -48.94
N ALA A 198 -25.84 30.27 -49.19
CA ALA A 198 -26.84 29.94 -50.20
C ALA A 198 -28.23 30.48 -49.83
N GLN A 199 -28.67 30.30 -48.59
CA GLN A 199 -29.95 30.81 -48.09
C GLN A 199 -30.01 32.35 -48.15
N ILE A 200 -28.94 33.04 -47.76
CA ILE A 200 -28.85 34.51 -47.86
C ILE A 200 -29.00 34.95 -49.31
N LYS A 201 -28.34 34.29 -50.27
CA LYS A 201 -28.47 34.61 -51.70
C LYS A 201 -29.90 34.38 -52.19
N GLU A 202 -30.54 33.29 -51.79
CA GLU A 202 -31.92 32.98 -52.16
C GLU A 202 -32.90 34.03 -51.62
N LEU A 203 -32.81 34.36 -50.33
CA LEU A 203 -33.63 35.39 -49.70
C LEU A 203 -33.41 36.76 -50.36
N THR A 204 -32.16 37.11 -50.65
CA THR A 204 -31.82 38.35 -51.36
C THR A 204 -32.48 38.40 -52.75
N ASN A 205 -32.49 37.28 -53.47
CA ASN A 205 -33.15 37.18 -54.77
C ASN A 205 -34.67 37.29 -54.65
N SER A 206 -35.27 36.67 -53.64
CA SER A 206 -36.71 36.75 -53.37
C SER A 206 -37.15 38.17 -52.99
N VAL A 207 -36.40 38.86 -52.13
CA VAL A 207 -36.65 40.28 -51.81
C VAL A 207 -36.56 41.16 -53.06
N ARG A 208 -35.55 40.92 -53.93
CA ARG A 208 -35.41 41.64 -55.20
C ARG A 208 -36.59 41.40 -56.15
N ARG A 209 -37.10 40.17 -56.25
CA ARG A 209 -38.30 39.84 -57.03
C ARG A 209 -39.54 40.54 -56.48
N ALA A 210 -39.78 40.43 -55.18
CA ALA A 210 -40.91 41.09 -54.51
C ALA A 210 -40.87 42.61 -54.72
N LYS A 211 -39.69 43.24 -54.65
CA LYS A 211 -39.53 44.66 -54.95
C LYS A 211 -39.90 45.00 -56.40
N ALA A 212 -39.45 44.19 -57.36
CA ALA A 212 -39.79 44.39 -58.77
C ALA A 212 -41.30 44.23 -59.04
N GLU A 213 -41.95 43.26 -58.39
CA GLU A 213 -43.41 43.07 -58.45
C GLU A 213 -44.15 44.28 -57.87
N VAL A 214 -43.74 44.78 -56.70
CA VAL A 214 -44.32 46.00 -56.11
C VAL A 214 -44.15 47.21 -57.01
N ASP A 215 -42.98 47.38 -57.63
CA ASP A 215 -42.73 48.47 -58.58
C ASP A 215 -43.58 48.32 -59.86
N GLN A 216 -43.79 47.09 -60.35
CA GLN A 216 -44.68 46.81 -61.48
C GLN A 216 -46.14 47.09 -61.13
N GLU A 217 -46.62 46.64 -59.97
CA GLU A 217 -47.98 46.89 -59.49
C GLU A 217 -48.23 48.40 -59.35
N ARG A 218 -47.24 49.15 -58.83
CA ARG A 218 -47.30 50.62 -58.75
C ARG A 218 -47.44 51.27 -60.14
N ARG A 219 -46.69 50.79 -61.15
CA ARG A 219 -46.81 51.27 -62.54
C ARG A 219 -48.18 50.97 -63.14
N LEU A 220 -48.68 49.74 -62.98
CA LEU A 220 -49.99 49.34 -63.48
C LEU A 220 -51.11 50.14 -62.82
N LYS A 221 -51.04 50.37 -61.50
CA LYS A 221 -51.98 51.24 -60.78
C LYS A 221 -51.99 52.64 -61.37
N LYS A 222 -50.82 53.22 -61.65
CA LYS A 222 -50.71 54.56 -62.28
C LYS A 222 -51.39 54.60 -63.66
N ILE A 223 -51.11 53.62 -64.51
CA ILE A 223 -51.73 53.50 -65.84
C ILE A 223 -53.25 53.35 -65.72
N ALA A 224 -53.73 52.50 -64.80
CA ALA A 224 -55.17 52.30 -64.58
C ALA A 224 -55.86 53.59 -64.08
N THR A 225 -55.23 54.33 -63.17
CA THR A 225 -55.75 55.64 -62.73
C THR A 225 -55.80 56.64 -63.88
N GLU A 226 -54.80 56.67 -64.76
CA GLU A 226 -54.78 57.54 -65.93
C GLU A 226 -55.83 57.14 -66.99
N ALA A 227 -56.01 55.83 -67.24
CA ALA A 227 -56.92 55.30 -68.26
C ALA A 227 -58.40 55.33 -67.86
N SER A 228 -58.71 55.22 -66.56
CA SER A 228 -60.11 55.18 -66.08
C SER A 228 -60.82 56.53 -66.16
N GLY A 229 -60.10 57.65 -66.26
CA GLY A 229 -60.70 59.00 -66.20
C GLY A 229 -61.42 59.30 -64.88
N VAL A 230 -61.34 58.39 -63.91
CA VAL A 230 -61.96 58.50 -62.59
C VAL A 230 -61.02 59.32 -61.72
N SER A 231 -61.53 60.42 -61.15
CA SER A 231 -60.76 61.28 -60.24
C SER A 231 -60.11 60.45 -59.12
N PRO A 232 -58.81 60.64 -58.82
CA PRO A 232 -58.12 59.92 -57.75
C PRO A 232 -58.88 59.88 -56.42
N MET A 233 -59.67 60.92 -56.12
CA MET A 233 -60.54 60.96 -54.93
C MET A 233 -61.60 59.85 -54.91
N VAL A 234 -62.24 59.55 -56.04
CA VAL A 234 -63.31 58.54 -56.12
C VAL A 234 -62.73 57.13 -55.93
N TRP A 235 -61.52 56.88 -56.44
CA TRP A 235 -60.85 55.60 -56.25
C TRP A 235 -60.33 55.43 -54.82
N GLU A 236 -59.81 56.50 -54.23
CA GLU A 236 -59.32 56.50 -52.85
C GLU A 236 -60.47 56.34 -51.84
N GLU A 237 -61.63 56.92 -52.12
CA GLU A 237 -62.86 56.71 -51.37
C GLU A 237 -63.33 55.26 -51.47
N LYS A 238 -63.37 54.67 -52.66
CA LYS A 238 -63.73 53.25 -52.83
C LYS A 238 -62.74 52.29 -52.17
N CYS A 239 -61.43 52.61 -52.21
CA CYS A 239 -60.42 51.84 -51.48
C CYS A 239 -60.57 51.98 -49.96
N ARG A 240 -61.03 53.14 -49.48
CA ARG A 240 -61.35 53.37 -48.06
C ARG A 240 -62.57 52.55 -47.67
N GLU A 241 -63.65 52.58 -48.44
CA GLU A 241 -64.84 51.74 -48.22
C GLU A 241 -64.49 50.25 -48.13
N VAL A 242 -63.62 49.74 -49.01
CA VAL A 242 -63.17 48.33 -48.97
C VAL A 242 -62.32 48.04 -47.73
N ARG A 243 -61.44 48.97 -47.32
CA ARG A 243 -60.65 48.82 -46.08
C ARG A 243 -61.55 48.83 -44.85
N ASP A 244 -62.49 49.77 -44.78
CA ASP A 244 -63.41 49.92 -43.67
C ASP A 244 -64.37 48.72 -43.57
N ALA A 245 -64.84 48.19 -44.71
CA ALA A 245 -65.62 46.96 -44.76
C ALA A 245 -64.81 45.74 -44.29
N ARG A 246 -63.52 45.66 -44.66
CA ARG A 246 -62.63 44.59 -44.22
C ARG A 246 -62.35 44.67 -42.72
N GLU A 247 -62.08 45.86 -42.19
CA GLU A 247 -61.86 46.05 -40.75
C GLU A 247 -63.14 45.76 -39.97
N SER A 248 -64.30 46.21 -40.46
CA SER A 248 -65.61 45.87 -39.87
C SER A 248 -65.85 44.36 -39.84
N THR A 249 -65.46 43.63 -40.90
CA THR A 249 -65.57 42.17 -40.96
C THR A 249 -64.63 41.51 -39.95
N LYS A 250 -63.40 42.04 -39.83
CA LYS A 250 -62.41 41.55 -38.87
C LYS A 250 -62.88 41.77 -37.44
N ASP A 251 -63.43 42.94 -37.12
CA ASP A 251 -63.99 43.26 -35.81
C ASP A 251 -65.21 42.38 -35.49
N PHE A 252 -66.07 42.12 -36.48
CA PHE A 252 -67.18 41.18 -36.34
C PHE A 252 -66.70 39.76 -36.01
N LEU A 253 -65.75 39.23 -36.79
CA LEU A 253 -65.19 37.89 -36.56
C LEU A 253 -64.43 37.81 -35.23
N GLN A 254 -63.77 38.89 -34.83
CA GLN A 254 -63.08 38.98 -33.56
C GLN A 254 -64.07 39.00 -32.39
N GLY A 255 -65.16 39.76 -32.50
CA GLY A 255 -66.25 39.76 -31.53
C GLY A 255 -66.91 38.39 -31.39
N ASP A 256 -67.14 37.68 -32.50
CA ASP A 256 -67.69 36.31 -32.45
C ASP A 256 -66.70 35.31 -31.86
N ARG A 257 -65.41 35.38 -32.22
CA ARG A 257 -64.35 34.58 -31.58
C ARG A 257 -64.34 34.80 -30.08
N ASP A 258 -64.42 36.05 -29.63
CA ASP A 258 -64.33 36.39 -28.21
C ASP A 258 -65.61 35.93 -27.46
N LYS A 259 -66.79 35.98 -28.08
CA LYS A 259 -68.02 35.35 -27.54
C LYS A 259 -67.89 33.84 -27.42
N PHE A 260 -67.35 33.16 -28.43
CA PHE A 260 -67.10 31.72 -28.37
C PHE A 260 -66.11 31.37 -27.28
N ARG A 261 -65.04 32.17 -27.13
CA ARG A 261 -64.05 32.01 -26.07
C ARG A 261 -64.68 32.16 -24.69
N ALA A 262 -65.48 33.20 -24.47
CA ALA A 262 -66.18 33.41 -23.20
C ALA A 262 -67.13 32.26 -22.84
N LYS A 263 -67.84 31.70 -23.84
CA LYS A 263 -68.69 30.51 -23.65
C LYS A 263 -67.86 29.27 -23.29
N LEU A 264 -66.73 29.06 -23.96
CA LEU A 264 -65.81 27.96 -23.66
C LEU A 264 -65.18 28.10 -22.28
N ASP A 265 -64.73 29.30 -21.89
CA ASP A 265 -64.20 29.56 -20.56
C ASP A 265 -65.25 29.32 -19.47
N GLY A 266 -66.51 29.69 -19.73
CA GLY A 266 -67.64 29.36 -18.85
C GLY A 266 -67.88 27.85 -18.71
N LEU A 267 -67.81 27.11 -19.83
CA LEU A 267 -67.94 25.65 -19.83
C LEU A 267 -66.78 24.98 -19.09
N VAL A 268 -65.55 25.42 -19.34
CA VAL A 268 -64.35 24.95 -18.63
C VAL A 268 -64.46 25.23 -17.13
N GLY A 269 -64.94 26.42 -16.76
CA GLY A 269 -65.21 26.78 -15.36
C GLY A 269 -66.23 25.85 -14.71
N PHE A 270 -67.34 25.56 -15.41
CA PHE A 270 -68.36 24.61 -14.95
C PHE A 270 -67.79 23.19 -14.80
N CYS A 271 -67.05 22.68 -15.80
CA CYS A 271 -66.44 21.36 -15.74
C CYS A 271 -65.43 21.25 -14.59
N ASN A 272 -64.59 22.27 -14.38
CA ASN A 272 -63.64 22.31 -13.28
C ASN A 272 -64.33 22.35 -11.91
N TRP A 273 -65.40 23.13 -11.79
CA TRP A 273 -66.23 23.15 -10.58
C TRP A 273 -66.87 21.78 -10.34
N ALA A 274 -67.48 21.17 -11.36
CA ALA A 274 -68.10 19.86 -11.26
C ALA A 274 -67.08 18.77 -10.88
N ALA A 275 -65.89 18.78 -11.46
CA ALA A 275 -64.84 17.81 -11.13
C ALA A 275 -64.37 17.92 -9.67
N LYS A 276 -64.30 19.14 -9.11
CA LYS A 276 -63.83 19.38 -7.74
C LYS A 276 -64.93 19.21 -6.70
N GLU A 277 -66.10 19.79 -6.95
CA GLU A 277 -67.13 19.99 -5.95
C GLU A 277 -68.19 18.87 -5.95
N LEU A 278 -68.47 18.29 -7.12
CA LEU A 278 -69.52 17.29 -7.27
C LEU A 278 -69.22 15.97 -6.54
N PRO A 279 -67.97 15.44 -6.52
CA PRO A 279 -67.68 14.16 -5.87
C PRO A 279 -67.92 14.15 -4.36
N TRP A 280 -67.55 15.22 -3.65
CA TRP A 280 -67.76 15.28 -2.20
C TRP A 280 -69.23 15.62 -1.87
N ARG A 281 -69.87 16.52 -2.63
CA ARG A 281 -71.31 16.79 -2.45
C ARG A 281 -72.19 15.57 -2.70
N LEU A 282 -71.83 14.72 -3.68
CA LEU A 282 -72.52 13.45 -3.90
C LEU A 282 -72.19 12.42 -2.83
N ARG A 283 -70.99 12.46 -2.23
CA ARG A 283 -70.65 11.60 -1.09
C ARG A 283 -71.51 11.98 0.12
N ASP A 284 -71.58 13.26 0.47
CA ASP A 284 -72.42 13.78 1.55
C ASP A 284 -73.89 13.41 1.32
N ALA A 285 -74.40 13.64 0.10
CA ALA A 285 -75.77 13.27 -0.25
C ALA A 285 -76.03 11.75 -0.16
N VAL A 286 -75.05 10.89 -0.47
CA VAL A 286 -75.15 9.43 -0.30
C VAL A 286 -75.14 9.02 1.17
N GLU A 287 -74.36 9.71 2.00
CA GLU A 287 -74.28 9.42 3.44
C GLU A 287 -75.55 9.88 4.20
N GLU A 288 -76.23 10.92 3.72
CA GLU A 288 -77.49 11.42 4.30
C GLU A 288 -78.74 10.66 3.79
N LEU A 289 -78.60 9.81 2.76
CA LEU A 289 -79.70 9.04 2.18
C LEU A 289 -80.13 7.89 3.11
N LYS A 290 -81.28 8.08 3.77
CA LYS A 290 -81.96 7.01 4.52
C LYS A 290 -82.78 6.13 3.57
N GLU A 291 -82.39 4.87 3.41
CA GLU A 291 -82.95 3.92 2.44
C GLU A 291 -84.44 3.62 2.65
N ASP A 292 -84.95 3.81 3.87
CA ASP A 292 -86.30 3.53 4.31
C ASP A 292 -87.30 4.68 4.05
N ILE A 293 -86.80 5.90 3.78
CA ILE A 293 -87.64 7.10 3.63
C ILE A 293 -87.49 7.74 2.25
N THR A 294 -86.36 7.51 1.58
CA THR A 294 -86.08 8.23 0.34
C THR A 294 -86.70 7.52 -0.87
N PRO A 295 -87.43 8.24 -1.74
CA PRO A 295 -87.95 7.69 -2.98
C PRO A 295 -86.86 7.03 -3.83
N LEU A 296 -87.13 5.80 -4.29
CA LEU A 296 -86.19 4.99 -5.08
C LEU A 296 -85.65 5.73 -6.31
N ALA A 297 -86.45 6.62 -6.91
CA ALA A 297 -86.03 7.44 -8.04
C ALA A 297 -84.84 8.38 -7.69
N ILE A 298 -84.83 8.95 -6.48
CA ILE A 298 -83.75 9.84 -6.00
C ILE A 298 -82.49 9.02 -5.72
N ILE A 299 -82.63 7.86 -5.09
CA ILE A 299 -81.51 6.93 -4.85
C ILE A 299 -80.87 6.50 -6.18
N ASN A 300 -81.68 6.08 -7.15
CA ASN A 300 -81.20 5.69 -8.48
C ASN A 300 -80.51 6.84 -9.21
N PHE A 301 -81.02 8.07 -9.09
CA PHE A 301 -80.40 9.25 -9.69
C PHE A 301 -79.03 9.55 -9.07
N VAL A 302 -78.91 9.54 -7.74
CA VAL A 302 -77.64 9.78 -7.05
C VAL A 302 -76.60 8.70 -7.38
N LEU A 303 -77.01 7.44 -7.46
CA LEU A 303 -76.14 6.34 -7.89
C LEU A 303 -75.73 6.46 -9.36
N LEU A 304 -76.63 6.90 -10.24
CA LEU A 304 -76.32 7.19 -11.66
C LEU A 304 -75.27 8.31 -11.76
N CYS A 305 -75.44 9.41 -11.01
CA CYS A 305 -74.46 10.50 -10.95
C CYS A 305 -73.10 10.03 -10.43
N LYS A 306 -73.07 9.18 -9.40
CA LYS A 306 -71.86 8.56 -8.87
C LYS A 306 -71.17 7.67 -9.93
N GLY A 307 -71.95 6.89 -10.68
CA GLY A 307 -71.45 6.05 -11.77
C GLY A 307 -70.88 6.86 -12.95
N LEU A 308 -71.54 7.95 -13.33
CA LEU A 308 -71.07 8.86 -14.38
C LEU A 308 -69.77 9.56 -13.97
N LEU A 309 -69.67 10.05 -12.73
CA LEU A 309 -68.43 10.64 -12.21
C LEU A 309 -67.26 9.65 -12.19
N LYS A 310 -67.52 8.39 -11.85
CA LYS A 310 -66.48 7.37 -11.85
C LYS A 310 -65.89 7.17 -13.26
N ARG A 311 -66.75 7.06 -14.28
CA ARG A 311 -66.30 6.94 -15.68
C ARG A 311 -65.56 8.19 -16.15
N PHE A 312 -66.06 9.37 -15.79
CA PHE A 312 -65.46 10.64 -16.17
C PHE A 312 -64.04 10.81 -15.61
N ASN A 313 -63.78 10.30 -14.39
CA ASN A 313 -62.44 10.29 -13.79
C ASN A 313 -61.53 9.18 -14.34
N GLU A 314 -62.06 8.15 -14.98
CA GLU A 314 -61.28 7.06 -15.59
C GLU A 314 -60.83 7.42 -17.03
N GLU A 315 -61.52 8.35 -17.70
CA GLU A 315 -61.23 8.80 -19.06
C GLU A 315 -60.39 10.10 -19.15
N LEU A 316 -60.20 10.82 -18.03
CA LEU A 316 -59.31 11.98 -17.89
C LEU A 316 -57.91 11.57 -17.45
#